data_AF-A0A5N5ZAK1-F1
#
_entry.id   AF-A0A5N5ZAK1-F1
#
_cell.length_a   1.000
_cell.length_b   1.000
_cell.length_c   1.000
_cell.angle_alpha   90.00
_cell.angle_beta   90.00
_cell.angle_gamma   90.00
#
_symmetry.space_group_name_H-M   'P 1'
#
loop_
_entity.id
_entity.type
_entity.pdbx_description
1 polymer ?
#
loop_
_entity_poly.entity_id
_entity_poly.type
_entity_poly.pdbx_seq_one_letter_code
_entity_poly.pdbx_strand_id
1 'polypeptide(L)'
;MKTIVLSILVLTLVGCDASTKEFVGSSWKVTELKVKGTTVAVTNAVILTVTSESEFTLKLDANSCFGTYTITGESNIQLGEMACTEMCCDSEFSRAVVSAMHKVSNIKQHKKSVQLFSDDVQITFEKIKSLEKPSNMTSERKQAVTKGEKIPTEETTNVGKFENPNKTKTSDAISPKGEYIELYKSPCKGTCEEFTMKFYKDGTVHYIGKYNAKVQGTHTVQLAESKSESIFKEFEESNFQDFEELYDEPMIMDLQNTYVTYQGKKIHIRYKVNAPKKLQTLLEKLETQANEVLEELKKQ
;
A
#
# COMPACT_ATOMS: atom_id res chain seq x y z
N MET A 1 -32.86 63.85 16.02
CA MET A 1 -32.50 63.11 14.78
C MET A 1 -32.23 61.66 15.17
N LYS A 2 -32.68 60.67 14.39
CA LYS A 2 -32.34 59.24 14.61
C LYS A 2 -31.32 58.82 13.56
N THR A 3 -30.11 58.48 13.97
CA THR A 3 -29.10 57.87 13.09
C THR A 3 -29.49 56.42 12.81
N ILE A 4 -29.76 56.11 11.54
CA ILE A 4 -30.03 54.73 11.10
C ILE A 4 -28.69 54.05 10.83
N VAL A 5 -28.42 52.95 11.53
CA VAL A 5 -27.22 52.13 11.33
C VAL A 5 -27.43 51.26 10.08
N LEU A 6 -26.79 51.62 8.98
CA LEU A 6 -26.79 50.82 7.76
C LEU A 6 -25.79 49.66 7.88
N SER A 7 -26.21 48.59 8.56
CA SER A 7 -25.39 47.38 8.69
C SER A 7 -25.33 46.64 7.35
N ILE A 8 -24.20 46.76 6.63
CA ILE A 8 -23.98 46.09 5.35
C ILE A 8 -23.70 44.60 5.61
N LEU A 9 -24.75 43.79 5.56
CA LEU A 9 -24.65 42.33 5.64
C LEU A 9 -24.07 41.80 4.33
N VAL A 10 -22.75 41.62 4.27
CA VAL A 10 -22.07 41.00 3.13
C VAL A 10 -22.41 39.52 3.11
N LEU A 11 -23.43 39.14 2.32
CA LEU A 11 -23.68 37.75 1.97
C LEU A 11 -22.52 37.26 1.07
N THR A 12 -21.57 36.54 1.67
CA THR A 12 -20.61 35.72 0.92
C THR A 12 -21.38 34.56 0.28
N LEU A 13 -21.85 34.77 -0.94
CA LEU A 13 -22.41 33.70 -1.77
C LEU A 13 -21.30 32.68 -2.04
N VAL A 14 -21.31 31.58 -1.29
CA VAL A 14 -20.49 30.41 -1.57
C VAL A 14 -21.02 29.79 -2.86
N GLY A 15 -20.46 30.23 -3.99
CA GLY A 15 -20.74 29.67 -5.30
C GLY A 15 -20.36 28.20 -5.31
N CYS A 16 -21.36 27.33 -5.21
CA CYS A 16 -21.15 25.89 -5.32
C CYS A 16 -20.93 25.58 -6.80
N ASP A 17 -19.67 25.60 -7.22
CA ASP A 17 -19.26 25.47 -8.61
C ASP A 17 -19.81 24.17 -9.21
N ALA A 18 -20.66 24.31 -10.21
CA ALA A 18 -21.35 23.16 -10.82
C ALA A 18 -20.40 22.30 -11.68
N SER A 19 -19.20 22.80 -12.00
CA SER A 19 -18.23 22.10 -12.84
C SER A 19 -17.57 20.91 -12.12
N THR A 20 -17.19 21.04 -10.84
CA THR A 20 -16.50 19.96 -10.11
C THR A 20 -17.41 18.74 -9.93
N LYS A 21 -18.70 18.98 -9.70
CA LYS A 21 -19.71 17.93 -9.48
C LYS A 21 -20.00 17.06 -10.71
N GLU A 22 -19.69 17.50 -11.93
CA GLU A 22 -19.78 16.61 -13.11
C GLU A 22 -18.47 15.84 -13.38
N PHE A 23 -17.38 16.17 -12.67
CA PHE A 23 -16.09 15.50 -12.76
C PHE A 23 -16.00 14.33 -11.75
N VAL A 24 -16.45 14.53 -10.51
CA VAL A 24 -16.45 13.52 -9.45
C VAL A 24 -17.33 12.31 -9.77
N GLY A 25 -16.86 11.11 -9.41
CA GLY A 25 -17.57 9.84 -9.65
C GLY A 25 -17.63 9.41 -11.12
N SER A 26 -16.82 10.02 -11.99
CA SER A 26 -16.83 9.76 -13.44
C SER A 26 -15.48 9.26 -13.96
N SER A 27 -15.55 8.45 -15.03
CA SER A 27 -14.39 7.82 -15.67
C SER A 27 -14.18 8.36 -17.08
N TRP A 28 -12.91 8.49 -17.48
CA TRP A 28 -12.46 9.14 -18.71
C TRP A 28 -11.33 8.31 -19.33
N LYS A 29 -11.47 7.94 -20.60
CA LYS A 29 -10.46 7.19 -21.35
C LYS A 29 -9.55 8.16 -22.08
N VAL A 30 -8.23 7.98 -22.05
CA VAL A 30 -7.31 8.76 -22.89
C VAL A 30 -7.61 8.50 -24.36
N THR A 31 -7.70 9.56 -25.17
CA THR A 31 -7.93 9.50 -26.62
C THR A 31 -6.83 10.21 -27.43
N GLU A 32 -6.04 11.08 -26.80
CA GLU A 32 -4.87 11.70 -27.41
C GLU A 32 -3.83 12.03 -26.34
N LEU A 33 -2.54 11.87 -26.66
CA LEU A 33 -1.42 12.38 -25.88
C LEU A 33 -0.48 13.15 -26.82
N LYS A 34 -0.09 14.37 -26.45
CA LYS A 34 0.98 15.13 -27.09
C LYS A 34 2.07 15.46 -26.07
N VAL A 35 3.32 15.34 -26.50
CA VAL A 35 4.52 15.72 -25.73
C VAL A 35 5.39 16.59 -26.63
N LYS A 36 5.68 17.83 -26.19
CA LYS A 36 6.39 18.86 -26.96
C LYS A 36 5.85 19.04 -28.39
N GLY A 37 4.51 19.09 -28.50
CA GLY A 37 3.78 19.19 -29.78
C GLY A 37 3.65 17.89 -30.59
N THR A 38 4.47 16.87 -30.32
CA THR A 38 4.44 15.57 -31.02
C THR A 38 3.37 14.65 -30.45
N THR A 39 2.47 14.14 -31.30
CA THR A 39 1.45 13.16 -30.90
C THR A 39 2.07 11.78 -30.63
N VAL A 40 1.78 11.21 -29.47
CA VAL A 40 2.13 9.83 -29.09
C VAL A 40 0.99 8.91 -29.50
N ALA A 41 1.31 7.77 -30.12
CA ALA A 41 0.30 6.79 -30.55
C ALA A 41 -0.37 6.10 -29.35
N VAL A 42 -1.71 6.07 -29.34
CA VAL A 42 -2.51 5.41 -28.32
C VAL A 42 -2.57 3.91 -28.58
N THR A 43 -1.81 3.12 -27.81
CA THR A 43 -1.69 1.65 -28.02
C THR A 43 -2.66 0.81 -27.19
N ASN A 44 -3.22 1.37 -26.13
CA ASN A 44 -4.01 0.66 -25.12
C ASN A 44 -4.94 1.63 -24.38
N ALA A 45 -5.93 1.09 -23.66
CA ALA A 45 -6.87 1.90 -22.89
C ALA A 45 -6.27 2.30 -21.53
N VAL A 46 -5.92 3.57 -21.38
CA VAL A 46 -5.64 4.21 -20.09
C VAL A 46 -6.90 4.93 -19.61
N ILE A 47 -7.30 4.72 -18.35
CA ILE A 47 -8.58 5.21 -17.79
C ILE A 47 -8.35 5.98 -16.49
N LEU A 48 -8.62 7.29 -16.53
CA LEU A 48 -8.73 8.14 -15.35
C LEU A 48 -10.12 7.99 -14.74
N THR A 49 -10.23 7.73 -13.44
CA THR A 49 -11.49 7.71 -12.69
C THR A 49 -11.36 8.63 -11.48
N VAL A 50 -12.27 9.60 -11.37
CA VAL A 50 -12.30 10.56 -10.27
C VAL A 50 -13.11 9.95 -9.13
N THR A 51 -12.48 9.61 -8.02
CA THR A 51 -13.10 8.81 -6.94
C THR A 51 -13.78 9.66 -5.88
N SER A 52 -13.30 10.89 -5.65
CA SER A 52 -13.89 11.88 -4.75
C SER A 52 -13.59 13.31 -5.25
N GLU A 53 -14.01 14.35 -4.53
CA GLU A 53 -13.72 15.76 -4.89
C GLU A 53 -12.21 16.11 -4.90
N SER A 54 -11.34 15.22 -4.39
CA SER A 54 -9.90 15.46 -4.27
C SER A 54 -9.01 14.26 -4.64
N GLU A 55 -9.56 13.15 -5.14
CA GLU A 55 -8.81 11.92 -5.44
C GLU A 55 -9.16 11.34 -6.81
N PHE A 56 -8.17 10.70 -7.43
CA PHE A 56 -8.35 9.93 -8.66
C PHE A 56 -7.55 8.62 -8.66
N THR A 57 -7.98 7.71 -9.53
CA THR A 57 -7.24 6.49 -9.93
C THR A 57 -7.01 6.54 -11.44
N LEU A 58 -5.79 6.27 -11.90
CA LEU A 58 -5.41 6.16 -13.30
C LEU A 58 -5.04 4.70 -13.60
N LYS A 59 -5.98 3.95 -14.18
CA LYS A 59 -5.74 2.56 -14.59
C LYS A 59 -4.94 2.51 -15.89
N LEU A 60 -3.84 1.77 -15.87
CA LEU A 60 -2.95 1.46 -16.98
C LEU A 60 -3.25 0.05 -17.52
N ASP A 61 -2.35 -0.51 -18.34
CA ASP A 61 -2.53 -1.84 -18.92
C ASP A 61 -2.13 -2.99 -17.97
N ALA A 62 -1.08 -2.83 -17.15
CA ALA A 62 -0.77 -3.71 -16.03
C ALA A 62 -1.15 -3.08 -14.68
N ASN A 63 -0.83 -1.80 -14.48
CA ASN A 63 -0.92 -1.15 -13.18
C ASN A 63 -2.16 -0.27 -12.96
N SER A 64 -2.28 0.25 -11.75
CA SER A 64 -3.14 1.40 -11.45
C SER A 64 -2.37 2.38 -10.58
N CYS A 65 -2.36 3.64 -10.99
CA CYS A 65 -1.87 4.75 -10.19
C CYS A 65 -3.02 5.42 -9.43
N PHE A 66 -2.70 6.08 -8.34
CA PHE A 66 -3.63 6.81 -7.49
C PHE A 66 -2.93 8.08 -7.00
N GLY A 67 -3.70 9.16 -6.88
CA GLY A 67 -3.17 10.47 -6.49
C GLY A 67 -4.29 11.43 -6.11
N THR A 68 -3.91 12.53 -5.47
CA THR A 68 -4.82 13.62 -5.14
C THR A 68 -4.81 14.71 -6.22
N TYR A 69 -5.88 15.50 -6.28
CA TYR A 69 -5.94 16.67 -7.15
C TYR A 69 -6.69 17.83 -6.48
N THR A 70 -6.36 19.05 -6.91
CA THR A 70 -7.05 20.28 -6.52
C THR A 70 -7.30 21.12 -7.78
N ILE A 71 -8.55 21.50 -8.05
CA ILE A 71 -8.90 22.45 -9.11
C ILE A 71 -9.05 23.85 -8.49
N THR A 72 -8.48 24.88 -9.11
CA THR A 72 -8.54 26.27 -8.60
C THR A 72 -9.04 27.22 -9.69
N GLY A 73 -10.28 27.69 -9.52
CA GLY A 73 -11.03 28.35 -10.60
C GLY A 73 -11.37 27.39 -11.74
N GLU A 74 -11.75 27.93 -12.89
CA GLU A 74 -12.24 27.12 -14.03
C GLU A 74 -11.13 26.41 -14.83
N SER A 75 -9.86 26.84 -14.70
CA SER A 75 -8.79 26.49 -15.65
C SER A 75 -7.54 25.81 -15.07
N ASN A 76 -7.32 25.86 -13.75
CA ASN A 76 -6.06 25.40 -13.15
C ASN A 76 -6.28 24.10 -12.37
N ILE A 77 -5.34 23.16 -12.50
CA ILE A 77 -5.32 21.92 -11.73
C ILE A 77 -3.92 21.67 -11.19
N GLN A 78 -3.84 21.34 -9.91
CA GLN A 78 -2.65 20.81 -9.28
C GLN A 78 -2.91 19.34 -8.97
N LEU A 79 -2.06 18.44 -9.47
CA LEU A 79 -2.00 17.07 -8.98
C LEU A 79 -1.05 17.01 -7.78
N GLY A 80 -1.39 16.21 -6.78
CA GLY A 80 -0.47 15.82 -5.72
C GLY A 80 0.53 14.77 -6.20
N GLU A 81 1.26 14.18 -5.26
CA GLU A 81 2.08 13.01 -5.56
C GLU A 81 1.18 11.85 -6.02
N MET A 82 1.54 11.26 -7.16
CA MET A 82 0.94 10.01 -7.63
C MET A 82 1.83 8.86 -7.20
N ALA A 83 1.22 7.80 -6.67
CA ALA A 83 1.86 6.50 -6.51
C ALA A 83 1.19 5.49 -7.45
N CYS A 84 1.94 4.44 -7.84
CA CYS A 84 1.46 3.38 -8.72
C CYS A 84 1.73 2.02 -8.10
N THR A 85 0.89 1.03 -8.44
CA THR A 85 1.26 -0.37 -8.24
C THR A 85 2.49 -0.72 -9.09
N GLU A 86 3.30 -1.68 -8.66
CA GLU A 86 4.49 -2.17 -9.39
C GLU A 86 4.32 -3.61 -9.89
N MET A 87 3.24 -3.87 -10.62
CA MET A 87 3.12 -5.06 -11.47
C MET A 87 3.95 -4.84 -12.74
N CYS A 88 4.66 -5.86 -13.21
CA CYS A 88 5.48 -5.73 -14.41
C CYS A 88 4.65 -5.45 -15.68
N CYS A 89 5.32 -4.92 -16.71
CA CYS A 89 4.88 -4.93 -18.12
C CYS A 89 3.81 -3.91 -18.57
N ASP A 90 3.69 -2.73 -17.96
CA ASP A 90 3.00 -1.61 -18.63
C ASP A 90 3.67 -1.25 -19.98
N SER A 91 2.87 -0.74 -20.91
CA SER A 91 3.26 -0.15 -22.18
C SER A 91 4.06 1.17 -22.07
N GLU A 92 4.80 1.53 -23.12
CA GLU A 92 5.43 2.85 -23.24
C GLU A 92 4.39 3.99 -23.27
N PHE A 93 3.20 3.73 -23.83
CA PHE A 93 2.11 4.70 -23.84
C PHE A 93 1.62 5.00 -22.42
N SER A 94 1.39 3.97 -21.59
CA SER A 94 1.02 4.15 -20.19
C SER A 94 2.10 4.89 -19.39
N ARG A 95 3.39 4.54 -19.57
CA ARG A 95 4.51 5.33 -19.02
C ARG A 95 4.48 6.79 -19.47
N ALA A 96 4.22 7.05 -20.75
CA ALA A 96 4.14 8.40 -21.29
C ALA A 96 2.95 9.20 -20.72
N VAL A 97 1.79 8.57 -20.51
CA VAL A 97 0.64 9.22 -19.84
C VAL A 97 0.97 9.55 -18.38
N VAL A 98 1.57 8.64 -17.61
CA VAL A 98 2.00 8.92 -16.22
C VAL A 98 3.02 10.07 -16.18
N SER A 99 4.04 10.03 -17.04
CA SER A 99 5.05 11.10 -17.13
C SER A 99 4.48 12.45 -17.57
N ALA A 100 3.38 12.45 -18.35
CA ALA A 100 2.65 13.66 -18.72
C ALA A 100 1.76 14.18 -17.58
N MET A 101 1.09 13.29 -16.82
CA MET A 101 0.25 13.66 -15.68
C MET A 101 1.04 14.45 -14.63
N HIS A 102 2.28 14.05 -14.31
CA HIS A 102 3.17 14.82 -13.40
C HIS A 102 3.53 16.25 -13.89
N LYS A 103 3.15 16.63 -15.12
CA LYS A 103 3.49 17.92 -15.75
C LYS A 103 2.28 18.78 -16.10
N VAL A 104 1.05 18.33 -15.80
CA VAL A 104 -0.15 19.13 -16.08
C VAL A 104 -0.33 20.20 -14.98
N SER A 105 -0.74 21.39 -15.40
CA SER A 105 -1.03 22.52 -14.51
C SER A 105 -2.38 23.19 -14.83
N ASN A 106 -2.94 22.87 -16.00
CA ASN A 106 -4.19 23.41 -16.50
C ASN A 106 -5.18 22.29 -16.84
N ILE A 107 -6.47 22.59 -16.70
CA ILE A 107 -7.59 21.75 -17.06
C ILE A 107 -8.56 22.53 -17.96
N LYS A 108 -9.16 21.84 -18.94
CA LYS A 108 -10.35 22.30 -19.67
C LYS A 108 -11.40 21.20 -19.61
N GLN A 109 -12.59 21.52 -19.12
CA GLN A 109 -13.67 20.56 -18.94
C GLN A 109 -14.82 20.81 -19.92
N HIS A 110 -15.28 19.74 -20.57
CA HIS A 110 -16.47 19.71 -21.40
C HIS A 110 -17.30 18.47 -21.09
N LYS A 111 -18.61 18.51 -21.34
CA LYS A 111 -19.60 17.48 -20.97
C LYS A 111 -19.30 16.03 -21.45
N LYS A 112 -18.38 15.87 -22.40
CA LYS A 112 -17.89 14.57 -22.91
C LYS A 112 -16.37 14.45 -23.00
N SER A 113 -15.60 15.49 -22.71
CA SER A 113 -14.14 15.46 -22.87
C SER A 113 -13.46 16.39 -21.86
N VAL A 114 -12.32 15.96 -21.35
CA VAL A 114 -11.43 16.75 -20.50
C VAL A 114 -10.07 16.82 -21.16
N GLN A 115 -9.41 17.97 -21.08
CA GLN A 115 -8.00 18.12 -21.43
C GLN A 115 -7.22 18.52 -20.19
N LEU A 116 -6.13 17.82 -19.90
CA LEU A 116 -5.14 18.18 -18.89
C LEU A 116 -3.85 18.57 -19.61
N PHE A 117 -3.30 19.75 -19.33
CA PHE A 117 -2.22 20.31 -20.15
C PHE A 117 -1.28 21.28 -19.41
N SER A 118 -0.15 21.55 -20.07
CA SER A 118 0.80 22.63 -19.82
C SER A 118 1.55 22.92 -21.13
N ASP A 119 2.60 23.74 -21.12
CA ASP A 119 3.36 24.08 -22.33
C ASP A 119 4.05 22.86 -22.99
N ASP A 120 4.41 21.85 -22.18
CA ASP A 120 5.21 20.70 -22.60
C ASP A 120 4.36 19.45 -22.91
N VAL A 121 3.10 19.39 -22.44
CA VAL A 121 2.21 18.22 -22.59
C VAL A 121 0.72 18.58 -22.75
N GLN A 122 -0.01 17.76 -23.51
CA GLN A 122 -1.47 17.77 -23.55
C GLN A 122 -1.99 16.33 -23.54
N ILE A 123 -2.90 16.03 -22.61
CA ILE A 123 -3.62 14.75 -22.53
C ILE A 123 -5.10 15.04 -22.77
N THR A 124 -5.68 14.45 -23.82
CA THR A 124 -7.10 14.56 -24.13
C THR A 124 -7.80 13.26 -23.70
N PHE A 125 -8.91 13.38 -22.98
CA PHE A 125 -9.73 12.28 -22.51
C PHE A 125 -11.17 12.38 -23.05
N GLU A 126 -11.87 11.25 -23.16
CA GLU A 126 -13.30 11.15 -23.46
C GLU A 126 -14.06 10.46 -22.32
N LYS A 127 -15.25 10.99 -21.97
CA LYS A 127 -16.08 10.50 -20.86
C LYS A 127 -16.65 9.12 -21.18
N ILE A 128 -16.28 8.13 -20.38
CA ILE A 128 -16.86 6.79 -20.44
C ILE A 128 -18.21 6.85 -19.73
N LYS A 129 -19.27 6.34 -20.35
CA LYS A 129 -20.51 6.05 -19.60
C LYS A 129 -20.19 4.97 -18.57
N SER A 130 -20.55 5.19 -17.30
CA SER A 130 -20.52 4.11 -16.32
C SER A 130 -21.37 2.95 -16.83
N LEU A 131 -20.83 1.73 -16.75
CA LEU A 131 -21.65 0.54 -16.88
C LEU A 131 -22.57 0.51 -15.66
N GLU A 132 -23.87 0.60 -15.90
CA GLU A 132 -24.87 0.49 -14.83
C GLU A 132 -24.66 -0.84 -14.10
N LYS A 133 -24.57 -0.81 -12.76
CA LYS A 133 -24.55 -2.05 -11.98
C LYS A 133 -25.80 -2.83 -12.33
N PRO A 134 -25.71 -4.12 -12.71
CA PRO A 134 -26.90 -4.92 -12.99
C PRO A 134 -27.71 -5.04 -11.70
N SER A 135 -28.82 -4.31 -11.64
CA SER A 135 -29.89 -4.58 -10.69
C SER A 135 -30.55 -5.91 -11.05
N ASN A 136 -31.10 -6.59 -10.04
CA ASN A 136 -31.80 -7.87 -10.16
C ASN A 136 -30.92 -9.09 -10.52
N MET A 137 -30.26 -9.66 -9.51
CA MET A 137 -30.35 -11.11 -9.30
C MET A 137 -30.98 -11.38 -7.93
N THR A 138 -32.31 -11.50 -7.94
CA THR A 138 -33.12 -11.89 -6.79
C THR A 138 -34.01 -13.04 -7.23
N SER A 139 -33.96 -14.17 -6.50
CA SER A 139 -34.44 -15.50 -6.96
C SER A 139 -33.59 -16.07 -8.12
N GLU A 140 -33.21 -17.35 -8.15
CA GLU A 140 -33.66 -18.50 -7.34
C GLU A 140 -32.49 -19.31 -6.74
N ARG A 141 -32.31 -19.28 -5.42
CA ARG A 141 -31.92 -20.47 -4.62
C ARG A 141 -32.14 -20.25 -3.12
N LYS A 142 -33.32 -20.64 -2.63
CA LYS A 142 -33.52 -20.95 -1.20
C LYS A 142 -33.33 -22.46 -0.99
N GLN A 143 -32.91 -22.80 0.23
CA GLN A 143 -32.78 -24.15 0.81
C GLN A 143 -31.47 -24.91 0.51
N ALA A 144 -30.97 -25.59 1.56
CA ALA A 144 -29.71 -26.33 1.70
C ALA A 144 -28.42 -25.49 1.50
N VAL A 145 -27.46 -25.42 2.43
CA VAL A 145 -27.24 -26.18 3.69
C VAL A 145 -26.91 -25.22 4.85
N THR A 146 -27.35 -25.57 6.06
CA THR A 146 -27.08 -24.83 7.31
C THR A 146 -25.77 -25.27 7.99
N LYS A 147 -24.91 -24.33 8.38
CA LYS A 147 -24.08 -24.43 9.60
C LYS A 147 -23.35 -23.13 9.99
N GLY A 148 -23.70 -22.59 11.15
CA GLY A 148 -22.71 -22.08 12.12
C GLY A 148 -21.98 -20.77 11.83
N GLU A 149 -22.66 -19.71 11.42
CA GLU A 149 -22.11 -18.35 11.54
C GLU A 149 -22.06 -17.97 13.05
N LYS A 150 -20.87 -17.63 13.56
CA LYS A 150 -20.70 -17.17 14.95
C LYS A 150 -20.90 -15.66 15.02
N ILE A 151 -21.86 -15.23 15.85
CA ILE A 151 -22.06 -13.82 16.20
C ILE A 151 -20.78 -13.28 16.89
N PRO A 152 -20.25 -12.11 16.49
CA PRO A 152 -19.12 -11.49 17.19
C PRO A 152 -19.45 -11.16 18.65
N THR A 153 -18.61 -11.61 19.58
CA THR A 153 -18.67 -11.23 21.00
C THR A 153 -17.99 -9.88 21.25
N GLU A 154 -18.28 -9.25 22.39
CA GLU A 154 -17.83 -7.88 22.73
C GLU A 154 -16.30 -7.68 22.78
N GLU A 155 -15.51 -8.75 22.85
CA GLU A 155 -14.04 -8.72 22.73
C GLU A 155 -13.57 -8.16 21.37
N THR A 156 -14.42 -8.20 20.33
CA THR A 156 -14.08 -7.68 19.00
C THR A 156 -14.22 -6.16 18.86
N THR A 157 -14.71 -5.46 19.89
CA THR A 157 -15.14 -4.04 19.79
C THR A 157 -14.17 -3.02 20.41
N ASN A 158 -12.90 -3.36 20.63
CA ASN A 158 -11.88 -2.44 21.18
C ASN A 158 -10.63 -2.26 20.28
N VAL A 159 -10.84 -1.78 19.05
CA VAL A 159 -9.76 -1.20 18.22
C VAL A 159 -9.80 0.32 18.37
N GLY A 160 -9.15 0.86 19.41
CA GLY A 160 -9.28 2.30 19.70
C GLY A 160 -8.48 2.90 20.87
N LYS A 161 -7.54 2.17 21.49
CA LYS A 161 -6.63 2.75 22.49
C LYS A 161 -5.21 2.22 22.31
N PHE A 162 -4.25 3.14 22.21
CA PHE A 162 -2.84 2.86 22.47
C PHE A 162 -2.64 2.89 23.99
N GLU A 163 -2.39 1.75 24.61
CA GLU A 163 -2.01 1.70 26.02
C GLU A 163 -0.49 1.63 26.21
N ASN A 164 -0.01 2.28 27.27
CA ASN A 164 1.39 2.55 27.56
C ASN A 164 2.15 1.25 27.92
N PRO A 165 3.29 0.92 27.28
CA PRO A 165 3.94 -0.39 27.43
C PRO A 165 4.69 -0.59 28.76
N ASN A 166 3.98 -0.62 29.90
CA ASN A 166 4.55 -1.05 31.18
C ASN A 166 3.54 -1.61 32.20
N LYS A 167 2.96 -2.80 31.92
CA LYS A 167 2.60 -3.78 32.98
C LYS A 167 2.36 -5.24 32.48
N THR A 168 3.40 -6.04 32.67
CA THR A 168 3.45 -7.45 33.14
C THR A 168 2.18 -7.99 33.85
N LYS A 169 1.85 -9.30 33.89
CA LYS A 169 2.35 -10.63 33.38
C LYS A 169 1.11 -11.60 33.48
N THR A 170 0.95 -12.87 33.04
CA THR A 170 1.82 -14.04 32.79
C THR A 170 1.13 -15.15 31.97
N SER A 171 1.89 -15.88 31.15
CA SER A 171 1.86 -17.35 31.11
C SER A 171 3.31 -17.87 30.99
N ASP A 172 3.68 -18.90 31.76
CA ASP A 172 5.09 -19.32 31.87
C ASP A 172 5.48 -20.38 30.83
N ALA A 173 5.73 -19.92 29.60
CA ALA A 173 6.55 -20.65 28.65
C ALA A 173 8.04 -20.39 28.93
N ILE A 174 8.89 -21.42 28.80
CA ILE A 174 10.34 -21.29 28.97
C ILE A 174 10.89 -20.56 27.74
N SER A 175 11.02 -19.23 27.83
CA SER A 175 11.79 -18.46 26.84
C SER A 175 13.26 -18.86 26.93
N PRO A 176 13.90 -19.32 25.83
CA PRO A 176 15.32 -19.65 25.83
C PRO A 176 16.15 -18.43 26.26
N LYS A 177 17.15 -18.66 27.10
CA LYS A 177 18.10 -17.64 27.54
C LYS A 177 19.34 -17.73 26.67
N GLY A 178 19.33 -17.02 25.55
CA GLY A 178 20.44 -17.01 24.60
C GLY A 178 20.44 -15.80 23.69
N GLU A 179 21.50 -15.71 22.89
CA GLU A 179 21.58 -14.83 21.73
C GLU A 179 20.52 -15.27 20.70
N TYR A 180 19.82 -14.31 20.08
CA TYR A 180 18.83 -14.59 19.05
C TYR A 180 18.88 -13.62 17.87
N ILE A 181 18.47 -14.11 16.70
CA ILE A 181 18.13 -13.33 15.51
C ILE A 181 16.60 -13.28 15.44
N GLU A 182 16.01 -12.09 15.39
CA GLU A 182 14.57 -11.89 15.22
C GLU A 182 14.26 -11.40 13.80
N LEU A 183 13.41 -12.13 13.08
CA LEU A 183 12.75 -11.68 11.86
C LEU A 183 11.32 -11.26 12.21
N TYR A 184 10.93 -10.05 11.87
CA TYR A 184 9.54 -9.59 11.94
C TYR A 184 9.06 -9.07 10.58
N LYS A 185 7.90 -9.55 10.14
CA LYS A 185 7.20 -9.10 8.93
C LYS A 185 5.90 -8.42 9.37
N SER A 186 5.69 -7.16 8.99
CA SER A 186 4.49 -6.40 9.35
C SER A 186 3.25 -6.87 8.57
N PRO A 187 2.01 -6.55 8.99
CA PRO A 187 0.89 -6.60 8.06
C PRO A 187 1.08 -5.59 6.92
N CYS A 188 0.30 -5.72 5.85
CA CYS A 188 0.17 -4.76 4.76
C CYS A 188 -1.33 -4.57 4.43
N LYS A 189 -1.68 -3.70 3.46
CA LYS A 189 -3.08 -3.49 3.03
C LYS A 189 -3.72 -4.67 2.27
N GLY A 190 -2.93 -5.68 1.92
CA GLY A 190 -3.36 -6.90 1.22
C GLY A 190 -3.14 -8.17 2.04
N THR A 191 -2.81 -9.27 1.37
CA THR A 191 -2.68 -10.61 1.98
C THR A 191 -1.29 -10.91 2.56
N CYS A 192 -0.48 -9.90 2.88
CA CYS A 192 0.86 -10.15 3.43
C CYS A 192 0.77 -10.74 4.84
N GLU A 193 1.61 -11.75 5.10
CA GLU A 193 1.65 -12.49 6.37
C GLU A 193 2.35 -11.67 7.46
N GLU A 194 1.64 -11.28 8.52
CA GLU A 194 2.29 -10.78 9.72
C GLU A 194 2.80 -11.95 10.57
N PHE A 195 4.10 -12.00 10.82
CA PHE A 195 4.67 -12.93 11.79
C PHE A 195 5.96 -12.40 12.43
N THR A 196 6.25 -12.89 13.63
CA THR A 196 7.56 -12.79 14.29
C THR A 196 8.18 -14.18 14.37
N MET A 197 9.47 -14.31 14.07
CA MET A 197 10.24 -15.54 14.23
C MET A 197 11.58 -15.22 14.91
N LYS A 198 11.92 -15.95 15.97
CA LYS A 198 13.18 -15.80 16.73
C LYS A 198 13.98 -17.09 16.64
N PHE A 199 15.14 -17.03 16.01
CA PHE A 199 16.11 -18.11 15.90
C PHE A 199 17.12 -17.99 17.03
N TYR A 200 17.30 -19.05 17.82
CA TYR A 200 18.29 -19.13 18.89
C TYR A 200 19.46 -20.03 18.47
N LYS A 201 20.64 -19.79 19.03
CA LYS A 201 21.90 -20.45 18.60
C LYS A 201 21.89 -21.97 18.81
N ASP A 202 21.10 -22.44 19.77
CA ASP A 202 20.82 -23.86 20.06
C ASP A 202 19.86 -24.56 19.08
N GLY A 203 19.43 -23.86 18.02
CA GLY A 203 18.47 -24.36 17.03
C GLY A 203 17.00 -24.20 17.42
N THR A 204 16.68 -23.72 18.62
CA THR A 204 15.29 -23.40 18.99
C THR A 204 14.78 -22.25 18.12
N VAL A 205 13.60 -22.40 17.53
CA VAL A 205 12.91 -21.33 16.79
C VAL A 205 11.53 -21.09 17.38
N HIS A 206 11.30 -19.89 17.92
CA HIS A 206 9.98 -19.46 18.36
C HIS A 206 9.30 -18.64 17.27
N TYR A 207 8.09 -19.07 16.88
CA TYR A 207 7.30 -18.46 15.83
C TYR A 207 5.96 -17.95 16.38
N ILE A 208 5.52 -16.77 15.93
CA ILE A 208 4.21 -16.19 16.25
C ILE A 208 3.60 -15.65 14.96
N GLY A 209 2.66 -16.40 14.38
CA GLY A 209 1.90 -16.00 13.19
C GLY A 209 0.59 -15.31 13.54
N LYS A 210 0.26 -14.20 12.86
CA LYS A 210 -0.90 -13.35 13.11
C LYS A 210 -1.76 -13.17 11.86
N TYR A 211 -1.97 -11.93 11.38
CA TYR A 211 -2.82 -11.64 10.23
C TYR A 211 -2.28 -12.29 8.94
N ASN A 212 -3.17 -12.94 8.19
CA ASN A 212 -2.90 -13.68 6.94
C ASN A 212 -1.86 -14.83 7.01
N ALA A 213 -1.15 -15.02 8.13
CA ALA A 213 -0.09 -15.99 8.25
C ALA A 213 -0.56 -17.43 7.95
N LYS A 214 0.18 -18.15 7.10
CA LYS A 214 -0.12 -19.54 6.68
C LYS A 214 -0.24 -20.50 7.87
N VAL A 215 0.45 -20.20 8.96
CA VAL A 215 0.34 -20.85 10.26
C VAL A 215 0.04 -19.74 11.27
N GLN A 216 -1.05 -19.85 12.02
CA GLN A 216 -1.42 -18.85 13.03
C GLN A 216 -1.11 -19.33 14.46
N GLY A 217 -0.94 -18.39 15.38
CA GLY A 217 -0.65 -18.65 16.78
C GLY A 217 0.84 -18.78 17.09
N THR A 218 1.14 -19.21 18.33
CA THR A 218 2.51 -19.36 18.83
C THR A 218 2.97 -20.80 18.73
N HIS A 219 4.13 -21.01 18.11
CA HIS A 219 4.74 -22.32 17.87
C HIS A 219 6.22 -22.34 18.27
N THR A 220 6.77 -23.52 18.50
CA THR A 220 8.20 -23.72 18.75
C THR A 220 8.69 -24.89 17.92
N VAL A 221 9.77 -24.70 17.17
CA VAL A 221 10.40 -25.71 16.30
C VAL A 221 11.85 -25.89 16.74
N GLN A 222 12.40 -27.09 16.58
CA GLN A 222 13.81 -27.38 16.84
C GLN A 222 14.52 -27.64 15.51
N LEU A 223 15.26 -26.65 15.01
CA LEU A 223 16.16 -26.87 13.88
C LEU A 223 17.36 -27.72 14.30
N ALA A 224 18.00 -28.34 13.31
CA ALA A 224 19.34 -28.89 13.47
C ALA A 224 20.31 -27.76 13.84
N GLU A 225 21.08 -27.95 14.92
CA GLU A 225 22.01 -26.98 15.50
C GLU A 225 22.91 -26.32 14.44
N SER A 226 23.49 -27.12 13.55
CA SER A 226 24.36 -26.66 12.44
C SER A 226 23.69 -25.73 11.43
N LYS A 227 22.35 -25.75 11.27
CA LYS A 227 21.63 -24.74 10.48
C LYS A 227 21.58 -23.39 11.19
N SER A 228 21.39 -23.41 12.52
CA SER A 228 21.37 -22.19 13.33
C SER A 228 22.77 -21.60 13.48
N GLU A 229 23.78 -22.42 13.81
CA GLU A 229 25.18 -21.99 13.84
C GLU A 229 25.60 -21.32 12.53
N SER A 230 25.21 -21.88 11.38
CA SER A 230 25.51 -21.32 10.07
C SER A 230 24.96 -19.90 9.89
N ILE A 231 23.71 -19.64 10.28
CA ILE A 231 23.14 -18.29 10.14
C ILE A 231 23.67 -17.32 11.19
N PHE A 232 23.90 -17.74 12.43
CA PHE A 232 24.56 -16.89 13.44
C PHE A 232 25.96 -16.48 13.01
N LYS A 233 26.76 -17.44 12.50
CA LYS A 233 28.08 -17.17 11.95
C LYS A 233 28.03 -16.13 10.83
N GLU A 234 27.05 -16.21 9.93
CA GLU A 234 26.91 -15.21 8.87
C GLU A 234 26.48 -13.83 9.38
N PHE A 235 25.70 -13.75 10.46
CA PHE A 235 25.40 -12.49 11.14
C PHE A 235 26.65 -11.89 11.81
N GLU A 236 27.48 -12.71 12.44
CA GLU A 236 28.79 -12.32 12.99
C GLU A 236 29.73 -11.82 11.87
N GLU A 237 29.95 -12.62 10.83
CA GLU A 237 30.78 -12.28 9.65
C GLU A 237 30.18 -11.12 8.81
N SER A 238 28.90 -10.77 9.00
CA SER A 238 28.28 -9.66 8.28
C SER A 238 28.74 -8.27 8.74
N ASN A 239 29.27 -8.15 9.96
CA ASN A 239 29.34 -6.88 10.71
C ASN A 239 27.95 -6.22 10.83
N PHE A 240 26.95 -6.94 11.33
CA PHE A 240 25.55 -6.47 11.34
C PHE A 240 25.34 -5.08 11.99
N GLN A 241 26.22 -4.71 12.94
CA GLN A 241 26.21 -3.42 13.63
C GLN A 241 26.53 -2.23 12.72
N ASP A 242 27.30 -2.44 11.66
CA ASP A 242 27.78 -1.40 10.73
C ASP A 242 26.71 -0.94 9.71
N PHE A 243 25.59 -1.66 9.62
CA PHE A 243 24.50 -1.33 8.71
C PHE A 243 23.63 -0.16 9.22
N GLU A 244 23.05 0.58 8.27
CA GLU A 244 22.09 1.64 8.53
C GLU A 244 20.77 1.06 9.09
N GLU A 245 20.00 1.90 9.78
CA GLU A 245 18.79 1.45 10.49
C GLU A 245 17.55 1.38 9.61
N LEU A 246 17.61 1.98 8.41
CA LEU A 246 16.51 2.04 7.45
C LEU A 246 17.02 1.82 6.02
N TYR A 247 16.46 0.81 5.34
CA TYR A 247 16.61 0.61 3.90
C TYR A 247 15.22 0.62 3.26
N ASP A 248 14.92 1.73 2.60
CA ASP A 248 13.59 2.08 2.12
C ASP A 248 13.65 2.68 0.71
N GLU A 249 12.51 2.70 0.04
CA GLU A 249 12.27 3.49 -1.16
C GLU A 249 10.96 4.27 -0.93
N PRO A 250 11.03 5.57 -0.55
CA PRO A 250 9.86 6.36 -0.18
C PRO A 250 8.73 6.30 -1.21
N MET A 251 9.06 6.22 -2.50
CA MET A 251 8.08 6.24 -3.60
C MET A 251 7.19 4.98 -3.68
N ILE A 252 7.58 3.85 -3.07
CA ILE A 252 6.86 2.57 -3.20
C ILE A 252 6.09 2.26 -1.90
N MET A 253 4.85 2.73 -1.80
CA MET A 253 4.07 2.71 -0.55
C MET A 253 3.62 1.34 -0.04
N ASP A 254 3.30 0.38 -0.92
CA ASP A 254 2.65 -0.89 -0.52
C ASP A 254 3.64 -2.02 -0.13
N LEU A 255 4.90 -1.70 0.11
CA LEU A 255 5.93 -2.65 0.56
C LEU A 255 5.67 -3.16 1.98
N GLN A 256 5.78 -4.47 2.19
CA GLN A 256 5.73 -5.08 3.52
C GLN A 256 7.00 -4.72 4.31
N ASN A 257 6.84 -4.12 5.50
CA ASN A 257 7.98 -3.79 6.34
C ASN A 257 8.60 -5.08 6.90
N THR A 258 9.86 -5.32 6.57
CA THR A 258 10.68 -6.34 7.21
C THR A 258 11.52 -5.67 8.28
N TYR A 259 11.67 -6.32 9.43
CA TYR A 259 12.61 -5.91 10.44
C TYR A 259 13.49 -7.09 10.84
N VAL A 260 14.78 -6.82 11.03
CA VAL A 260 15.75 -7.80 11.52
C VAL A 260 16.40 -7.23 12.77
N THR A 261 16.33 -7.97 13.89
CA THR A 261 16.99 -7.60 15.15
C THR A 261 18.07 -8.63 15.49
N TYR A 262 19.30 -8.18 15.74
CA TYR A 262 20.42 -9.03 16.17
C TYR A 262 21.37 -8.26 17.09
N GLN A 263 21.78 -8.89 18.20
CA GLN A 263 22.62 -8.28 19.25
C GLN A 263 22.13 -6.88 19.73
N GLY A 264 20.81 -6.65 19.70
CA GLY A 264 20.19 -5.38 20.10
C GLY A 264 20.09 -4.31 19.01
N LYS A 265 20.86 -4.40 17.92
CA LYS A 265 20.66 -3.59 16.71
C LYS A 265 19.41 -4.07 15.98
N LYS A 266 18.57 -3.14 15.55
CA LYS A 266 17.39 -3.39 14.71
C LYS A 266 17.52 -2.62 13.40
N ILE A 267 17.26 -3.29 12.29
CA ILE A 267 17.22 -2.71 10.95
C ILE A 267 15.79 -2.83 10.41
N HIS A 268 15.27 -1.75 9.84
CA HIS A 268 14.02 -1.69 9.08
C HIS A 268 14.34 -1.79 7.59
N ILE A 269 13.94 -2.90 6.96
CA ILE A 269 14.13 -3.17 5.54
C ILE A 269 12.75 -3.16 4.88
N ARG A 270 12.36 -2.01 4.33
CA ARG A 270 11.15 -1.86 3.52
C ARG A 270 11.45 -2.14 2.04
N TYR A 271 12.57 -1.65 1.51
CA TYR A 271 13.01 -1.93 0.13
C TYR A 271 14.39 -2.60 0.08
N LYS A 272 14.39 -3.91 -0.16
CA LYS A 272 15.58 -4.78 -0.12
C LYS A 272 16.67 -4.39 -1.12
N VAL A 273 16.30 -3.79 -2.27
CA VAL A 273 17.26 -3.42 -3.33
C VAL A 273 18.20 -2.29 -2.91
N ASN A 274 17.74 -1.36 -2.05
CA ASN A 274 18.56 -0.25 -1.55
C ASN A 274 19.51 -0.68 -0.40
N ALA A 275 19.38 -1.90 0.13
CA ALA A 275 20.31 -2.45 1.12
C ALA A 275 21.64 -2.89 0.46
N PRO A 276 22.80 -2.81 1.15
CA PRO A 276 24.06 -3.36 0.64
C PRO A 276 23.95 -4.84 0.32
N LYS A 277 24.61 -5.32 -0.76
CA LYS A 277 24.54 -6.72 -1.21
C LYS A 277 24.80 -7.75 -0.09
N LYS A 278 25.71 -7.44 0.85
CA LYS A 278 26.01 -8.26 2.02
C LYS A 278 24.76 -8.50 2.90
N LEU A 279 23.98 -7.45 3.15
CA LEU A 279 22.71 -7.52 3.88
C LEU A 279 21.59 -8.16 3.04
N GLN A 280 21.57 -7.95 1.72
CA GLN A 280 20.62 -8.65 0.83
C GLN A 280 20.77 -10.18 0.94
N THR A 281 21.99 -10.70 0.78
CA THR A 281 22.29 -12.14 0.90
C THR A 281 22.05 -12.69 2.29
N LEU A 282 22.37 -11.91 3.35
CA LEU A 282 22.08 -12.30 4.73
C LEU A 282 20.57 -12.45 4.95
N LEU A 283 19.77 -11.50 4.45
CA LEU A 283 18.32 -11.54 4.53
C LEU A 283 17.72 -12.68 3.68
N GLU A 284 18.25 -12.96 2.49
CA GLU A 284 17.84 -14.12 1.68
C GLU A 284 17.96 -15.44 2.45
N LYS A 285 19.07 -15.65 3.17
CA LYS A 285 19.29 -16.86 3.95
C LYS A 285 18.40 -16.94 5.19
N LEU A 286 18.16 -15.81 5.86
CA LEU A 286 17.19 -15.71 6.96
C LEU A 286 15.75 -16.01 6.49
N GLU A 287 15.37 -15.50 5.32
CA GLU A 287 14.07 -15.76 4.69
C GLU A 287 13.96 -17.22 4.22
N THR A 288 15.04 -17.85 3.73
CA THR A 288 15.06 -19.28 3.41
C THR A 288 14.86 -20.14 4.66
N GLN A 289 15.61 -19.91 5.75
CA GLN A 289 15.42 -20.65 6.99
C GLN A 289 14.02 -20.43 7.59
N ALA A 290 13.47 -19.22 7.51
CA ALA A 290 12.10 -18.95 7.93
C ALA A 290 11.06 -19.72 7.10
N ASN A 291 11.25 -19.82 5.78
CA ASN A 291 10.38 -20.64 4.94
C ASN A 291 10.51 -22.15 5.25
N GLU A 292 11.71 -22.67 5.53
CA GLU A 292 11.88 -24.06 5.95
C GLU A 292 11.13 -24.37 7.25
N VAL A 293 11.20 -23.49 8.26
CA VAL A 293 10.42 -23.59 9.51
C VAL A 293 8.92 -23.56 9.23
N LEU A 294 8.43 -22.70 8.32
CA LEU A 294 7.02 -22.65 7.93
C LEU A 294 6.56 -23.92 7.22
N GLU A 295 7.37 -24.51 6.33
CA GLU A 295 7.05 -25.79 5.69
C GLU A 295 7.16 -26.99 6.65
N GLU A 296 7.85 -26.87 7.79
CA GLU A 296 7.79 -27.86 8.87
C GLU A 296 6.50 -27.73 9.70
N LEU A 297 6.14 -26.51 10.10
CA LEU A 297 4.92 -26.23 10.88
C LEU A 297 3.63 -26.64 10.15
N LYS A 298 3.57 -26.55 8.82
CA LYS A 298 2.42 -27.02 8.02
C LYS A 298 2.21 -28.54 8.01
N LYS A 299 3.14 -29.33 8.54
CA LYS A 299 3.06 -30.80 8.58
C LYS A 299 2.54 -31.34 9.91
N GLN A 300 2.25 -30.46 10.86
CA GLN A 300 1.76 -30.76 12.21
C GLN A 300 0.24 -30.57 12.30
#